data_AF-A0A484Z882-F1
#
_entry.id   AF-A0A484Z882-F1
#
_cell.length_a   1.000
_cell.length_b   1.000
_cell.length_c   1.000
_cell.angle_alpha   90.00
_cell.angle_beta   90.00
_cell.angle_gamma   90.00
#
_symmetry.space_group_name_H-M   'P 1'
#
loop_
_entity.id
_entity.type
_entity.pdbx_description
1 polymer ?
#
loop_
_entity_poly.entity_id
_entity_poly.type
_entity_poly.pdbx_seq_one_letter_code
_entity_poly.pdbx_strand_id
1 'polypeptide(L)'
;MLIPRASHNFAFFAEVCQQMNGKTYPVDDTMLNYTLVQPVGVCALVSPWNVPFMTATWKVAPCLALGNTAVLKMSELSPLTADRLGELALEAGIPAGVLNVVQGYGATAGDALVRHHDVRAVSFTGGTATGRNIMKNAGLKKILYGAGRQIAGADF
;
A
#
# COMPACT_ATOMS: atom_id res chain seq x y z
N MET A 1 -5.37 -9.90 20.19
CA MET A 1 -3.91 -9.95 19.94
C MET A 1 -3.66 -9.49 18.51
N LEU A 2 -3.01 -8.33 18.28
CA LEU A 2 -2.90 -7.72 16.95
C LEU A 2 -1.85 -8.39 16.03
N ILE A 3 -0.86 -9.07 16.60
CA ILE A 3 0.23 -9.71 15.85
C ILE A 3 -0.27 -10.91 15.01
N PRO A 4 -1.03 -11.89 15.55
CA PRO A 4 -1.59 -12.97 14.72
C PRO A 4 -2.48 -12.44 13.59
N ARG A 5 -3.24 -11.37 13.85
CA ARG A 5 -4.06 -10.75 12.80
C ARG A 5 -3.21 -10.13 11.69
N ALA A 6 -2.07 -9.53 12.02
CA ALA A 6 -1.17 -8.95 11.02
C ALA A 6 -0.55 -10.03 10.11
N SER A 7 -0.18 -11.20 10.65
CA SER A 7 0.30 -12.33 9.83
C SER A 7 -0.80 -12.92 8.95
N HIS A 8 -2.04 -13.02 9.46
CA HIS A 8 -3.17 -13.52 8.67
C HIS A 8 -3.45 -12.68 7.42
N ASN A 9 -3.11 -11.38 7.40
CA ASN A 9 -3.23 -10.57 6.17
C ASN A 9 -2.41 -11.17 5.03
N PHE A 10 -1.18 -11.59 5.27
CA PHE A 10 -0.34 -12.20 4.23
C PHE A 10 -0.88 -13.55 3.78
N ALA A 11 -1.28 -14.41 4.71
CA ALA A 11 -1.88 -15.71 4.37
C ALA A 11 -3.13 -15.54 3.50
N PHE A 12 -4.03 -14.62 3.89
CA PHE A 12 -5.23 -14.31 3.13
C PHE A 12 -4.91 -13.80 1.72
N PHE A 13 -4.03 -12.81 1.59
CA PHE A 13 -3.73 -12.24 0.26
C PHE A 13 -2.88 -13.17 -0.62
N ALA A 14 -2.11 -14.09 -0.04
CA ALA A 14 -1.41 -15.16 -0.78
C ALA A 14 -2.39 -16.19 -1.36
N GLU A 15 -3.56 -16.39 -0.76
CA GLU A 15 -4.63 -17.18 -1.35
C GLU A 15 -5.37 -16.38 -2.44
N VAL A 16 -5.70 -15.12 -2.17
CA VAL A 16 -6.41 -14.25 -3.11
C VAL A 16 -5.65 -14.12 -4.43
N CYS A 17 -4.32 -13.95 -4.43
CA CYS A 17 -3.56 -13.75 -5.67
C CYS A 17 -3.63 -14.93 -6.63
N GLN A 18 -3.85 -16.16 -6.14
CA GLN A 18 -4.00 -17.35 -6.98
C GLN A 18 -5.33 -17.39 -7.75
N GLN A 19 -6.29 -16.56 -7.34
CA GLN A 19 -7.65 -16.56 -7.88
C GLN A 19 -7.96 -15.29 -8.71
N MET A 20 -6.98 -14.39 -8.87
CA MET A 20 -7.16 -13.13 -9.59
C MET A 20 -7.17 -13.37 -11.10
N ASN A 21 -8.36 -13.63 -11.64
CA ASN A 21 -8.56 -13.90 -13.05
C ASN A 21 -9.25 -12.74 -13.78
N GLY A 22 -8.86 -12.59 -15.05
CA GLY A 22 -9.58 -11.78 -16.03
C GLY A 22 -10.98 -12.34 -16.34
N LYS A 23 -11.76 -11.59 -17.12
CA LYS A 23 -13.08 -12.02 -17.59
C LYS A 23 -13.10 -12.06 -19.11
N THR A 24 -13.69 -13.10 -19.68
CA THR A 24 -14.01 -13.17 -21.10
C THR A 24 -15.44 -12.73 -21.32
N TYR A 25 -15.69 -11.95 -22.36
CA TYR A 25 -17.02 -11.43 -22.69
C TYR A 25 -17.39 -11.89 -24.10
N PRO A 26 -18.43 -12.72 -24.26
CA PRO A 26 -18.90 -13.11 -25.59
C PRO A 26 -19.52 -11.90 -26.27
N VAL A 27 -19.18 -11.67 -27.55
CA VAL A 27 -19.75 -10.59 -28.36
C VAL A 27 -20.26 -11.13 -29.69
N ASP A 28 -19.37 -11.58 -30.57
CA ASP A 28 -19.70 -12.25 -31.83
C ASP A 28 -18.61 -13.27 -32.21
N ASP A 29 -18.76 -13.94 -33.35
CA ASP A 29 -17.83 -14.98 -33.82
C ASP A 29 -16.55 -14.42 -34.47
N THR A 30 -16.37 -13.11 -34.47
CA THR A 30 -15.25 -12.42 -35.14
C THR A 30 -14.26 -11.78 -34.16
N MET A 31 -14.67 -11.56 -32.91
CA MET A 31 -13.86 -10.84 -31.92
C MET A 31 -13.78 -11.56 -30.56
N LEU A 32 -12.55 -11.81 -30.10
CA LEU A 32 -12.28 -12.28 -28.75
C LEU A 32 -12.09 -11.10 -27.79
N ASN A 33 -13.03 -10.92 -26.86
CA ASN A 33 -12.93 -9.91 -25.80
C ASN A 33 -12.60 -10.55 -24.45
N TYR A 34 -11.52 -10.08 -23.83
CA TYR A 34 -11.16 -10.46 -22.47
C TYR A 34 -10.49 -9.30 -21.73
N THR A 35 -10.56 -9.33 -20.40
CA THR A 35 -9.87 -8.39 -19.53
C THR A 35 -8.72 -9.06 -18.82
N LEU A 36 -7.72 -8.27 -18.44
CA LEU A 36 -6.61 -8.70 -17.61
C LEU A 36 -6.59 -7.87 -16.32
N VAL A 37 -6.17 -8.50 -15.24
CA VAL A 37 -5.80 -7.81 -14.01
C VAL A 37 -4.29 -7.62 -14.03
N GLN A 38 -3.85 -6.37 -14.23
CA GLN A 38 -2.44 -6.02 -14.28
C GLN A 38 -2.04 -5.18 -13.07
N PRO A 39 -0.81 -5.33 -12.56
CA PRO A 39 -0.30 -4.44 -11.53
C PRO A 39 -0.29 -2.99 -12.02
N VAL A 40 -0.55 -2.07 -11.10
CA VAL A 40 -0.50 -0.63 -11.37
C VAL A 40 0.94 -0.11 -11.44
N GLY A 41 1.88 -0.78 -10.76
CA GLY A 41 3.31 -0.44 -10.75
C GLY A 41 3.79 -0.12 -9.34
N VAL A 42 4.53 0.99 -9.19
CA VAL A 42 5.06 1.43 -7.89
C VAL A 42 3.95 2.11 -7.06
N CYS A 43 3.74 1.62 -5.84
CA CYS A 43 2.74 2.10 -4.91
C CYS A 43 3.38 2.77 -3.68
N ALA A 44 2.91 3.98 -3.37
CA ALA A 44 3.22 4.66 -2.11
C ALA A 44 2.25 4.22 -1.01
N LEU A 45 2.75 3.58 0.03
CA LEU A 45 1.96 3.11 1.16
C LEU A 45 2.29 3.97 2.38
N VAL A 46 1.35 4.83 2.78
CA VAL A 46 1.55 5.76 3.90
C VAL A 46 0.56 5.43 5.02
N SER A 47 1.09 5.16 6.21
CA SER A 47 0.34 4.59 7.34
C SER A 47 0.54 5.36 8.66
N PRO A 48 -0.46 5.35 9.55
CA PRO A 48 -0.45 6.08 10.82
C PRO A 48 0.22 5.27 11.94
N TRP A 49 0.30 5.87 13.14
CA TRP A 49 1.04 5.33 14.28
C TRP A 49 0.25 4.45 15.26
N ASN A 50 -1.08 4.44 15.18
CA ASN A 50 -1.92 3.86 16.23
C ASN A 50 -1.93 2.33 16.27
N VAL A 51 -1.68 1.67 15.14
CA VAL A 51 -1.61 0.20 15.01
C VAL A 51 -0.59 -0.20 13.93
N PRO A 52 0.68 0.16 14.11
CA PRO A 52 1.63 0.38 13.02
C PRO A 52 1.93 -0.89 12.21
N PHE A 53 2.20 -2.00 12.88
CA PHE A 53 2.46 -3.27 12.20
C PHE A 53 1.22 -3.80 11.46
N MET A 54 0.04 -3.67 12.07
CA MET A 54 -1.20 -4.15 11.46
C MET A 54 -1.57 -3.32 10.22
N THR A 55 -1.47 -1.99 10.26
CA THR A 55 -1.74 -1.14 9.08
C THR A 55 -0.69 -1.27 8.00
N ALA A 56 0.58 -1.52 8.35
CA ALA A 56 1.62 -1.84 7.38
C ALA A 56 1.27 -3.11 6.60
N THR A 57 1.03 -4.23 7.29
CA THR A 57 0.71 -5.52 6.65
C THR A 57 -0.57 -5.43 5.81
N TRP A 58 -1.58 -4.67 6.26
CA TRP A 58 -2.84 -4.51 5.53
C TRP A 58 -2.69 -3.77 4.19
N LYS A 59 -1.64 -2.97 4.03
CA LYS A 59 -1.31 -2.29 2.77
C LYS A 59 -0.34 -3.11 1.93
N VAL A 60 0.71 -3.64 2.55
CA VAL A 60 1.78 -4.38 1.86
C VAL A 60 1.26 -5.69 1.27
N ALA A 61 0.52 -6.48 2.05
CA ALA A 61 0.03 -7.80 1.61
C ALA A 61 -0.79 -7.74 0.30
N PRO A 62 -1.86 -6.93 0.17
CA PRO A 62 -2.59 -6.84 -1.09
C PRO A 62 -1.77 -6.18 -2.21
N CYS A 63 -0.87 -5.25 -1.87
CA CYS A 63 -0.04 -4.57 -2.86
C CYS A 63 0.86 -5.57 -3.60
N LEU A 64 1.60 -6.40 -2.83
CA LEU A 64 2.50 -7.41 -3.38
C LEU A 64 1.72 -8.57 -4.02
N ALA A 65 0.62 -9.01 -3.41
CA ALA A 65 -0.23 -10.07 -3.94
C ALA A 65 -0.75 -9.76 -5.35
N LEU A 66 -1.01 -8.48 -5.66
CA LEU A 66 -1.44 -8.03 -6.98
C LEU A 66 -0.28 -7.68 -7.93
N GLY A 67 0.96 -8.07 -7.59
CA GLY A 67 2.14 -7.89 -8.43
C GLY A 67 2.72 -6.47 -8.47
N ASN A 68 2.31 -5.59 -7.55
CA ASN A 68 2.87 -4.24 -7.46
C ASN A 68 4.17 -4.25 -6.65
N THR A 69 4.96 -3.18 -6.79
CA THR A 69 6.06 -2.88 -5.88
C THR A 69 5.66 -1.75 -4.94
N ALA A 70 6.24 -1.71 -3.75
CA ALA A 70 5.83 -0.82 -2.68
C ALA A 70 6.99 0.02 -2.14
N VAL A 71 6.67 1.28 -1.84
CA VAL A 71 7.44 2.12 -0.92
C VAL A 71 6.56 2.40 0.28
N LEU A 72 6.89 1.78 1.42
CA LEU A 72 6.18 1.90 2.68
C LEU A 72 6.83 3.00 3.53
N LYS A 73 6.03 4.00 3.91
CA LYS A 73 6.38 4.99 4.93
C LYS A 73 5.41 4.88 6.10
N MET A 74 5.93 4.53 7.27
CA MET A 74 5.20 4.61 8.53
C MET A 74 5.35 5.98 9.15
N SER A 75 4.42 6.35 10.04
CA SER A 75 4.62 7.52 10.88
C SER A 75 5.90 7.42 11.70
N GLU A 76 6.60 8.54 11.75
CA GLU A 76 7.75 8.87 12.58
C GLU A 76 7.57 8.54 14.07
N LEU A 77 6.33 8.48 14.55
CA LEU A 77 6.02 8.12 15.95
C LEU A 77 6.11 6.61 16.22
N SER A 78 6.10 5.77 15.19
CA SER A 78 6.14 4.29 15.35
C SER A 78 6.81 3.55 14.17
N PRO A 79 8.04 3.91 13.79
CA PRO A 79 8.68 3.44 12.55
C PRO A 79 9.19 1.99 12.64
N LEU A 80 9.58 1.54 13.84
CA LEU A 80 10.44 0.36 14.03
C LEU A 80 9.78 -0.95 13.58
N THR A 81 8.46 -1.09 13.75
CA THR A 81 7.78 -2.34 13.37
C THR A 81 7.69 -2.53 11.85
N ALA A 82 7.67 -1.45 11.06
CA ALA A 82 7.75 -1.57 9.61
C ALA A 82 9.17 -1.82 9.11
N ASP A 83 10.17 -1.32 9.82
CA ASP A 83 11.56 -1.67 9.54
C ASP A 83 11.78 -3.18 9.70
N ARG A 84 11.30 -3.74 10.82
CA ARG A 84 11.31 -5.18 11.05
C ARG A 84 10.52 -5.96 9.99
N LEU A 85 9.44 -5.39 9.46
CA LEU A 85 8.71 -6.01 8.34
C LEU A 85 9.55 -6.08 7.06
N GLY A 86 10.36 -5.06 6.79
CA GLY A 86 11.31 -5.04 5.66
C GLY A 86 12.36 -6.15 5.80
N GLU A 87 12.94 -6.31 6.99
CA GLU A 87 13.90 -7.39 7.28
C GLU A 87 13.27 -8.78 7.08
N LEU A 88 12.05 -8.98 7.61
CA LEU A 88 11.31 -10.23 7.45
C LEU A 88 10.97 -10.51 5.99
N ALA A 89 10.69 -9.49 5.18
CA ALA A 89 10.44 -9.65 3.75
C ALA A 89 11.70 -10.13 3.01
N LEU A 90 12.87 -9.61 3.36
CA LEU A 90 14.15 -10.08 2.83
C LEU A 90 14.43 -11.52 3.25
N GLU A 91 14.21 -11.86 4.52
CA GLU A 91 14.35 -13.23 5.04
C GLU A 91 13.41 -14.21 4.32
N ALA A 92 12.19 -13.78 4.01
CA ALA A 92 11.21 -14.57 3.25
C ALA A 92 11.55 -14.72 1.75
N GLY A 93 12.61 -14.07 1.25
CA GLY A 93 13.04 -14.16 -0.14
C GLY A 93 12.31 -13.22 -1.10
N ILE A 94 11.65 -12.16 -0.61
CA ILE A 94 11.10 -11.12 -1.49
C ILE A 94 12.25 -10.45 -2.25
N PRO A 95 12.19 -10.34 -3.59
CA PRO A 95 13.26 -9.74 -4.36
C PRO A 95 13.57 -8.30 -3.92
N ALA A 96 14.85 -7.93 -3.90
CA ALA A 96 15.29 -6.59 -3.54
C ALA A 96 14.58 -5.53 -4.40
N GLY A 97 14.11 -4.46 -3.77
CA GLY A 97 13.38 -3.37 -4.43
C GLY A 97 11.87 -3.60 -4.60
N VAL A 98 11.34 -4.81 -4.35
CA VAL A 98 9.89 -5.07 -4.39
C VAL A 98 9.17 -4.40 -3.21
N LEU A 99 9.75 -4.47 -2.00
CA LEU A 99 9.31 -3.72 -0.83
C LEU A 99 10.47 -2.85 -0.35
N ASN A 100 10.25 -1.54 -0.34
CA ASN A 100 11.19 -0.56 0.20
C ASN A 100 10.52 0.10 1.41
N VAL A 101 11.22 0.15 2.53
CA VAL A 101 10.76 0.84 3.74
C VAL A 101 11.56 2.13 3.88
N VAL A 102 10.87 3.26 3.98
CA VAL A 102 11.50 4.58 4.13
C VAL A 102 10.98 5.27 5.39
N GLN A 103 11.90 5.89 6.11
CA GLN A 103 11.62 6.64 7.32
C GLN A 103 11.60 8.14 7.03
N GLY A 104 10.97 8.91 7.93
CA GLY A 104 10.98 10.37 7.89
C GLY A 104 9.60 10.98 8.09
N TYR A 105 9.54 12.30 8.09
CA TYR A 105 8.33 13.06 8.46
C TYR A 105 7.27 13.11 7.36
N GLY A 106 6.01 13.32 7.76
CA GLY A 106 4.89 13.48 6.82
C GLY A 106 5.14 14.57 5.76
N ALA A 107 5.58 15.74 6.22
CA ALA A 107 5.83 16.91 5.37
C ALA A 107 7.01 16.76 4.40
N THR A 108 7.93 15.83 4.64
CA THR A 108 9.12 15.62 3.80
C THR A 108 9.04 14.31 3.03
N ALA A 109 9.32 13.19 3.69
CA ALA A 109 9.31 11.87 3.06
C ALA A 109 7.92 11.50 2.52
N GLY A 110 6.86 11.84 3.25
CA GLY A 110 5.47 11.58 2.83
C GLY A 110 5.07 12.39 1.60
N ASP A 111 5.23 13.72 1.64
CA ASP A 111 4.89 14.61 0.51
C ASP A 111 5.71 14.29 -0.75
N ALA A 112 7.02 14.07 -0.59
CA ALA A 112 7.90 13.69 -1.70
C ALA A 112 7.41 12.41 -2.39
N LEU A 113 7.04 11.39 -1.60
CA LEU A 113 6.56 10.13 -2.12
C LEU A 113 5.22 10.27 -2.87
N VAL A 114 4.30 11.08 -2.36
CA VAL A 114 3.00 11.36 -3.00
C VAL A 114 3.16 12.10 -4.32
N ARG A 115 4.11 13.04 -4.38
CA ARG A 115 4.37 13.86 -5.56
C ARG A 115 5.21 13.17 -6.62
N HIS A 116 5.99 12.16 -6.25
CA HIS A 116 6.90 11.46 -7.15
C HIS A 116 6.21 10.98 -8.44
N HIS A 117 6.81 11.26 -9.60
CA HIS A 117 6.19 10.99 -10.90
C HIS A 117 6.04 9.50 -11.19
N ASP A 118 7.00 8.68 -10.74
CA ASP A 118 6.99 7.23 -10.97
C ASP A 118 6.06 6.45 -10.03
N VAL A 119 5.54 7.09 -8.98
CA VAL A 119 4.52 6.47 -8.13
C VAL A 119 3.18 6.48 -8.87
N ARG A 120 2.59 5.31 -9.05
CA ARG A 120 1.36 5.11 -9.85
C ARG A 120 0.10 5.04 -9.00
N ALA A 121 0.23 4.67 -7.72
CA ALA A 121 -0.86 4.68 -6.75
C ALA A 121 -0.40 5.11 -5.35
N VAL A 122 -1.31 5.72 -4.61
CA VAL A 122 -1.11 6.13 -3.22
C VAL A 122 -2.17 5.48 -2.34
N SER A 123 -1.75 4.73 -1.32
CA SER A 123 -2.61 4.21 -0.26
C SER A 123 -2.33 4.94 1.03
N PHE A 124 -3.23 5.83 1.44
CA PHE A 124 -3.07 6.67 2.61
C PHE A 124 -4.08 6.33 3.71
N THR A 125 -3.62 6.28 4.95
CA THR A 125 -4.48 6.21 6.13
C THR A 125 -3.96 7.20 7.18
N GLY A 126 -4.83 8.10 7.64
CA GLY A 126 -4.45 9.16 8.58
C GLY A 126 -5.53 10.23 8.70
N GLY A 127 -5.16 11.41 9.18
CA GLY A 127 -6.07 12.54 9.36
C GLY A 127 -6.60 13.13 8.05
N THR A 128 -7.82 13.68 8.11
CA THR A 128 -8.54 14.25 6.97
C THR A 128 -7.84 15.48 6.38
N ALA A 129 -7.19 16.30 7.20
CA ALA A 129 -6.44 17.45 6.71
C ALA A 129 -5.28 17.00 5.80
N THR A 130 -4.49 16.04 6.27
CA THR A 130 -3.41 15.42 5.50
C THR A 130 -3.94 14.70 4.26
N GLY A 131 -5.04 13.94 4.38
CA GLY A 131 -5.67 13.27 3.25
C GLY A 131 -6.10 14.22 2.13
N ARG A 132 -6.64 15.40 2.47
CA ARG A 132 -6.96 16.45 1.49
C ARG A 132 -5.71 16.99 0.79
N ASN A 133 -4.62 17.19 1.51
CA ASN A 133 -3.36 17.64 0.92
C ASN A 133 -2.77 16.59 -0.02
N ILE A 134 -2.82 15.32 0.36
CA ILE A 134 -2.38 14.20 -0.48
C ILE A 134 -3.19 14.16 -1.78
N MET A 135 -4.52 14.29 -1.71
CA MET A 135 -5.37 14.32 -2.91
C MET A 135 -5.04 15.48 -3.85
N LYS A 136 -4.68 16.65 -3.31
CA LYS A 136 -4.23 17.80 -4.12
C LYS A 136 -2.88 17.54 -4.78
N ASN A 137 -1.95 16.90 -4.07
CA ASN A 137 -0.56 16.75 -4.50
C ASN A 137 -0.32 15.48 -5.34
N ALA A 138 -1.21 14.50 -5.28
CA ALA A 138 -1.06 13.23 -5.99
C ALA A 138 -1.24 13.33 -7.52
N GLY A 139 -1.92 14.37 -8.01
CA GLY A 139 -2.25 14.50 -9.44
C GLY A 139 -3.28 13.46 -9.89
N LEU A 140 -3.07 12.83 -11.05
CA LEU A 140 -3.99 11.83 -11.63
C LEU A 140 -3.74 10.39 -11.15
N LYS A 141 -2.93 10.21 -10.09
CA LYS A 141 -2.62 8.89 -9.53
C LYS A 141 -3.87 8.23 -8.94
N LYS A 142 -3.90 6.90 -8.91
CA LYS A 142 -4.96 6.18 -8.18
C LYS A 142 -4.77 6.40 -6.68
N ILE A 143 -5.83 6.80 -5.97
CA ILE A 143 -5.78 7.07 -4.52
C ILE A 143 -6.74 6.13 -3.80
N LEU A 144 -6.21 5.39 -2.83
CA LEU A 144 -6.99 4.71 -1.81
C LEU A 144 -6.84 5.50 -0.50
N TYR A 145 -7.95 6.06 -0.02
CA TYR A 145 -7.98 6.82 1.22
C TYR A 145 -8.82 6.11 2.28
N GLY A 146 -8.20 5.75 3.40
CA GLY A 146 -8.89 5.29 4.59
C GLY A 146 -8.93 6.41 5.63
N ALA A 147 -10.10 6.98 5.89
CA ALA A 147 -10.27 7.96 6.96
C ALA A 147 -10.10 7.28 8.33
N GLY A 148 -9.10 7.70 9.11
CA GLY A 148 -9.06 7.39 10.53
C GLY A 148 -10.15 8.18 11.26
N ARG A 149 -10.75 7.62 12.33
CA ARG A 149 -11.48 8.47 13.29
C ARG A 149 -10.54 9.59 13.71
N GLN A 150 -11.03 10.83 13.71
CA GLN A 150 -10.31 12.03 14.11
C GLN A 150 -10.03 11.99 15.62
N ILE A 151 -9.10 11.13 16.03
CA ILE A 151 -8.47 11.22 17.34
C ILE A 151 -7.41 12.33 17.20
N ALA A 152 -7.55 13.39 18.00
CA ALA A 152 -6.60 14.49 18.04
C ALA A 152 -5.17 13.91 18.17
N GLY A 153 -4.30 14.20 17.20
CA GLY A 153 -2.92 13.67 17.15
C GLY A 153 -2.65 12.58 16.09
N ALA A 154 -3.61 12.20 15.25
CA ALA A 154 -3.39 11.28 14.12
C ALA A 154 -2.88 11.96 12.82
N ASP A 155 -2.40 13.19 12.95
CA ASP A 155 -1.62 13.87 11.91
C ASP A 155 -0.13 13.63 12.21
N PHE A 156 0.67 13.43 11.16
CA PHE A 156 2.11 13.17 11.23
C PHE A 156 2.86 14.25 12.00
#